data_AF-A0A345YT88-F1
#
_entry.id   AF-A0A345YT88-F1
#
_cell.length_a   1.000
_cell.length_b   1.000
_cell.length_c   1.000
_cell.angle_alpha   90.00
_cell.angle_beta   90.00
_cell.angle_gamma   90.00
#
_symmetry.space_group_name_H-M   'P 1'
#
loop_
_entity.id
_entity.type
_entity.pdbx_description
1 polymer ?
#
loop_
_entity_poly.entity_id
_entity_poly.type
_entity_poly.pdbx_seq_one_letter_code
_entity_poly.pdbx_strand_id
1 'polypeptide(L)'
;MTTPAPSPRHLPHSGTSTPPGLFGGRQAARVRAIVNADLLPRERASADAMVMTAWLTAEQRAQYAPSLRSGPSTEEFLQRLADERRVVLEEGADPVDDELYAAHAAEEAARQLPLRVIETAALLAVLACLTVTVWLGLEEQGPGLLERVPDRAPVLLMGAALAAVLAAVVGGIATRRRDRMLLDWAVTRPGQLGRGLPLRRPLQGSSAGPILLHSLGPALCVGAGVLAIVAGAAILLITLTTDGQGGTARWAPWLLGGGAAALVAAVLAVYLRSRRQLRVARRARAAEWIGPLPPQEQPPAV
;
A
#
# COMPACT_ATOMS: atom_id res chain seq x y z
N MET A 1 -3.41 -40.10 35.66
CA MET A 1 -2.62 -39.45 34.58
C MET A 1 -3.57 -39.16 33.44
N THR A 2 -4.03 -37.92 33.30
CA THR A 2 -5.02 -37.50 32.29
C THR A 2 -4.32 -36.65 31.25
N THR A 3 -4.15 -37.20 30.05
CA THR A 3 -3.70 -36.51 28.84
C THR A 3 -4.72 -35.43 28.47
N PRO A 4 -4.32 -34.16 28.22
CA PRO A 4 -5.27 -33.13 27.80
C PRO A 4 -5.75 -33.42 26.37
N ALA A 5 -7.02 -33.12 26.11
CA ALA A 5 -7.65 -33.31 24.80
C ALA A 5 -6.95 -32.48 23.71
N PRO A 6 -6.81 -33.02 22.48
CA PRO A 6 -6.22 -32.28 21.38
C PRO A 6 -7.11 -31.08 20.98
N SER A 7 -6.49 -29.92 20.81
CA SER A 7 -7.18 -28.70 20.38
C SER A 7 -7.92 -28.88 19.04
N PRO A 8 -9.13 -28.34 18.89
CA PRO A 8 -9.90 -28.44 17.65
C PRO A 8 -9.17 -27.77 16.47
N ARG A 9 -9.02 -28.51 15.36
CA ARG A 9 -8.27 -28.19 14.12
C ARG A 9 -8.78 -26.99 13.31
N HIS A 10 -9.76 -26.25 13.78
CA HIS A 10 -10.47 -25.24 12.97
C HIS A 10 -10.14 -23.78 13.30
N LEU A 11 -9.15 -23.52 14.17
CA LEU A 11 -8.72 -22.16 14.44
C LEU A 11 -7.35 -21.89 13.79
N PRO A 12 -7.23 -20.84 12.94
CA PRO A 12 -5.92 -20.42 12.46
C PRO A 12 -5.05 -19.96 13.63
N HIS A 13 -3.77 -20.35 13.59
CA HIS A 13 -2.78 -19.97 14.59
C HIS A 13 -2.67 -18.45 14.68
N SER A 14 -2.83 -17.93 15.89
CA SER A 14 -2.64 -16.54 16.26
C SER A 14 -1.17 -16.13 16.08
N GLY A 15 -0.85 -15.56 14.92
CA GLY A 15 0.43 -14.91 14.65
C GLY A 15 0.59 -13.59 15.40
N THR A 16 1.69 -13.51 16.15
CA THR A 16 2.33 -12.38 16.84
C THR A 16 1.70 -10.99 16.72
N SER A 17 1.34 -10.45 17.88
CA SER A 17 0.92 -9.08 18.14
C SER A 17 2.02 -8.06 17.79
N THR A 18 1.78 -7.21 16.80
CA THR A 18 2.51 -5.95 16.59
C THR A 18 1.80 -4.83 17.36
N PRO A 19 2.52 -3.86 17.96
CA PRO A 19 1.94 -2.92 18.92
C PRO A 19 0.95 -1.96 18.24
N PRO A 20 -0.01 -1.39 19.00
CA PRO A 20 -1.11 -0.62 18.45
C PRO A 20 -0.63 0.80 18.09
N GLY A 21 -0.52 1.09 16.79
CA GLY A 21 -0.32 2.45 16.30
C GLY A 21 -1.58 2.94 15.59
N LEU A 22 -2.13 4.06 16.07
CA LEU A 22 -3.09 5.10 15.57
C LEU A 22 -3.73 5.04 14.15
N PHE A 23 -3.67 3.94 13.41
CA PHE A 23 -4.20 3.74 12.05
C PHE A 23 -5.19 2.56 12.01
N GLY A 24 -6.39 2.77 12.55
CA GLY A 24 -7.47 1.77 12.67
C GLY A 24 -7.97 1.16 11.34
N GLY A 25 -7.58 1.67 10.17
CA GLY A 25 -8.01 1.15 8.87
C GLY A 25 -7.50 -0.27 8.55
N ARG A 26 -6.28 -0.62 8.97
CA ARG A 26 -5.73 -1.98 8.78
C ARG A 26 -6.38 -2.98 9.74
N GLN A 27 -6.65 -2.58 10.98
CA GLN A 27 -7.35 -3.42 11.96
C GLN A 27 -8.81 -3.63 11.56
N ALA A 28 -9.55 -2.60 11.15
CA ALA A 28 -10.94 -2.75 10.71
C ALA A 28 -11.06 -3.62 9.45
N ALA A 29 -10.12 -3.50 8.50
CA ALA A 29 -10.08 -4.37 7.32
C ALA A 29 -9.71 -5.82 7.67
N ARG A 30 -8.79 -6.03 8.62
CA ARG A 30 -8.42 -7.35 9.13
C ARG A 30 -9.56 -7.99 9.91
N VAL A 31 -10.26 -7.22 10.76
CA VAL A 31 -11.47 -7.66 11.49
C VAL A 31 -12.58 -8.04 10.51
N ARG A 32 -12.81 -7.28 9.44
CA ARG A 32 -13.78 -7.68 8.39
C ARG A 32 -13.32 -8.91 7.59
N ALA A 33 -12.02 -9.09 7.37
CA ALA A 33 -11.50 -10.30 6.74
C ALA A 33 -11.64 -11.54 7.63
N ILE A 34 -11.50 -11.37 8.96
CA ILE A 34 -11.76 -12.39 9.98
C ILE A 34 -13.26 -12.70 10.05
N VAL A 35 -14.14 -11.69 10.09
CA VAL A 35 -15.60 -11.88 10.07
C VAL A 35 -16.06 -12.56 8.78
N ASN A 36 -15.43 -12.27 7.64
CA ASN A 36 -15.73 -12.98 6.40
C ASN A 36 -15.07 -14.36 6.31
N ALA A 37 -14.20 -14.76 7.25
CA ALA A 37 -13.68 -16.12 7.33
C ALA A 37 -14.77 -17.14 7.73
N ASP A 38 -15.90 -16.65 8.24
CA ASP A 38 -17.10 -17.43 8.54
C ASP A 38 -18.00 -17.68 7.30
N LEU A 39 -17.59 -17.24 6.10
CA LEU A 39 -18.32 -17.55 4.87
C LEU A 39 -18.19 -19.04 4.52
N LEU A 40 -19.29 -19.63 4.04
CA LEU A 40 -19.27 -20.99 3.48
C LEU A 40 -18.27 -21.07 2.32
N PRO A 41 -17.58 -22.21 2.10
CA PRO A 41 -16.56 -22.36 1.06
C PRO A 41 -17.00 -21.86 -0.33
N ARG A 42 -18.25 -22.14 -0.72
CA ARG A 42 -18.84 -21.68 -1.99
C ARG A 42 -18.97 -20.17 -2.12
N GLU A 43 -19.39 -19.49 -1.05
CA GLU A 43 -19.55 -18.02 -1.03
C GLU A 43 -18.19 -17.32 -1.02
N ARG A 44 -17.22 -17.90 -0.29
CA ARG A 44 -15.84 -17.44 -0.33
C ARG A 44 -15.24 -17.61 -1.72
N ALA A 45 -15.39 -18.77 -2.34
CA ALA A 45 -14.84 -19.07 -3.65
C ALA A 45 -15.36 -18.12 -4.73
N SER A 46 -16.67 -17.83 -4.75
CA SER A 46 -17.26 -16.89 -5.71
C SER A 46 -16.77 -15.45 -5.51
N ALA A 47 -16.64 -15.00 -4.26
CA ALA A 47 -16.11 -13.68 -3.94
C ALA A 47 -14.64 -13.54 -4.33
N ASP A 48 -13.81 -14.54 -4.03
CA ASP A 48 -12.39 -14.57 -4.37
C ASP A 48 -12.20 -14.63 -5.91
N ALA A 49 -12.97 -15.47 -6.61
CA ALA A 49 -12.96 -15.55 -8.06
C ALA A 49 -13.35 -14.22 -8.71
N MET A 50 -14.41 -13.55 -8.25
CA MET A 50 -14.79 -12.23 -8.75
C MET A 50 -13.67 -11.20 -8.59
N VAL A 51 -13.01 -11.18 -7.43
CA VAL A 51 -11.87 -10.27 -7.19
C VAL A 51 -10.68 -10.61 -8.09
N MET A 52 -10.40 -11.89 -8.29
CA MET A 52 -9.29 -12.36 -9.13
C MET A 52 -9.55 -12.07 -10.61
N THR A 53 -10.74 -12.38 -11.13
CA THR A 53 -11.16 -12.05 -12.50
C THR A 53 -11.07 -10.56 -12.78
N ALA A 54 -11.45 -9.72 -11.82
CA ALA A 54 -11.33 -8.26 -11.95
C ALA A 54 -9.89 -7.74 -11.80
N TRP A 55 -8.98 -8.54 -11.26
CA TRP A 55 -7.56 -8.18 -11.10
C TRP A 55 -6.71 -8.61 -12.30
N LEU A 56 -7.02 -9.77 -12.89
CA LEU A 56 -6.33 -10.29 -14.07
C LEU A 56 -6.62 -9.46 -15.32
N THR A 57 -5.64 -9.36 -16.22
CA THR A 57 -5.83 -8.76 -17.55
C THR A 57 -6.63 -9.68 -18.46
N ALA A 58 -7.13 -9.16 -19.58
CA ALA A 58 -7.80 -9.99 -20.58
C ALA A 58 -6.87 -11.09 -21.15
N GLU A 59 -5.60 -10.75 -21.37
CA GLU A 59 -4.57 -11.68 -21.84
C GLU A 59 -4.29 -12.79 -20.83
N GLN A 60 -4.12 -12.43 -19.55
CA GLN A 60 -3.94 -13.41 -18.47
C GLN A 60 -5.13 -14.36 -18.35
N ARG A 61 -6.36 -13.85 -18.48
CA ARG A 61 -7.56 -14.70 -18.47
C ARG A 61 -7.62 -15.62 -19.68
N ALA A 62 -7.29 -15.12 -20.87
CA ALA A 62 -7.24 -15.94 -22.08
C ALA A 62 -6.17 -17.03 -21.99
N GLN A 63 -5.01 -16.73 -21.40
CA GLN A 63 -3.95 -17.71 -21.18
C GLN A 63 -4.35 -18.78 -20.16
N TYR A 64 -5.10 -18.43 -19.11
CA TYR A 64 -5.53 -19.38 -18.09
C TYR A 64 -6.77 -20.20 -18.50
N ALA A 65 -7.63 -19.66 -19.37
CA ALA A 65 -8.92 -20.24 -19.75
C ALA A 65 -8.87 -21.73 -20.18
N PRO A 66 -7.86 -22.21 -20.93
CA PRO A 66 -7.75 -23.63 -21.28
C PRO A 66 -7.64 -24.55 -20.06
N SER A 67 -6.94 -24.12 -19.00
CA SER A 67 -6.80 -24.92 -17.77
C SER A 67 -8.11 -25.06 -17.01
N LEU A 68 -8.94 -24.01 -17.03
CA LEU A 68 -10.29 -23.99 -16.45
C LEU A 68 -11.35 -24.67 -17.33
N ARG A 69 -11.00 -25.02 -18.58
CA ARG A 69 -11.95 -25.42 -19.62
C ARG A 69 -13.09 -24.40 -19.76
N SER A 70 -12.77 -23.11 -19.60
CA SER A 70 -13.72 -22.01 -19.74
C SER A 70 -13.73 -21.50 -21.18
N GLY A 71 -14.91 -21.17 -21.71
CA GLY A 71 -15.05 -20.42 -22.95
C GLY A 71 -14.52 -18.97 -22.86
N PRO A 72 -14.72 -18.17 -23.93
CA PRO A 72 -14.19 -16.81 -24.02
C PRO A 72 -14.92 -15.79 -23.14
N SER A 73 -16.04 -16.18 -22.50
CA SER A 73 -16.85 -15.26 -21.70
C SER A 73 -16.25 -15.02 -20.31
N THR A 74 -16.36 -13.77 -19.83
CA THR A 74 -15.83 -13.38 -18.52
C THR A 74 -16.61 -14.04 -17.38
N GLU A 75 -17.91 -14.16 -17.55
CA GLU A 75 -18.83 -14.77 -16.59
C GLU A 75 -18.55 -16.26 -16.42
N GLU A 76 -18.34 -16.98 -17.53
CA GLU A 76 -17.98 -18.40 -17.49
C GLU A 76 -16.59 -18.62 -16.89
N PHE A 77 -15.61 -17.79 -17.25
CA PHE A 77 -14.29 -17.81 -16.61
C PHE A 77 -14.40 -17.63 -15.09
N LEU A 78 -15.18 -16.65 -14.64
CA LEU A 78 -15.43 -16.38 -13.22
C LEU A 78 -16.08 -17.59 -12.54
N GLN A 79 -17.09 -18.20 -13.17
CA GLN A 79 -17.79 -19.36 -12.62
C GLN A 79 -16.86 -20.57 -12.50
N ARG A 80 -16.08 -20.87 -13.55
CA ARG A 80 -15.11 -21.98 -13.54
C ARG A 80 -14.00 -21.77 -12.52
N LEU A 81 -13.50 -20.54 -12.38
CA LEU A 81 -12.50 -20.21 -11.35
C LEU A 81 -13.09 -20.34 -9.94
N ALA A 82 -14.35 -19.96 -9.74
CA ALA A 82 -15.04 -20.16 -8.47
C ALA A 82 -15.20 -21.65 -8.14
N ASP A 83 -15.51 -22.49 -9.14
CA ASP A 83 -15.60 -23.94 -8.95
C ASP A 83 -14.24 -24.54 -8.57
N GLU A 84 -13.16 -24.15 -9.23
CA GLU A 84 -11.80 -24.60 -8.89
C GLU A 84 -11.41 -24.18 -7.46
N ARG A 85 -11.63 -22.90 -7.10
CA ARG A 85 -11.35 -22.37 -5.76
C ARG A 85 -12.18 -23.06 -4.68
N ARG A 86 -13.43 -23.42 -5.00
CA ARG A 86 -14.33 -24.13 -4.09
C ARG A 86 -13.81 -25.53 -3.78
N VAL A 87 -13.41 -26.29 -4.80
CA VAL A 87 -12.82 -27.63 -4.62
C VAL A 87 -11.62 -27.55 -3.69
N VAL A 88 -10.72 -26.60 -3.90
CA VAL A 88 -9.54 -26.43 -3.03
C VAL A 88 -9.91 -26.02 -1.59
N LEU A 89 -10.97 -25.24 -1.39
CA LEU A 89 -11.45 -24.87 -0.05
C LEU A 89 -12.15 -26.02 0.67
N GLU A 90 -12.87 -26.87 -0.06
CA GLU A 90 -13.64 -28.00 0.50
C GLU A 90 -12.77 -29.23 0.75
N GLU A 91 -11.88 -29.57 -0.20
CA GLU A 91 -11.08 -30.80 -0.21
C GLU A 91 -9.63 -30.56 0.25
N GLY A 92 -9.18 -29.29 0.26
CA GLY A 92 -7.78 -28.93 0.45
C GLY A 92 -7.01 -28.89 -0.88
N ALA A 93 -5.79 -28.36 -0.85
CA ALA A 93 -4.87 -28.46 -1.97
C ALA A 93 -3.91 -29.62 -1.76
N ASP A 94 -3.94 -30.59 -2.68
CA ASP A 94 -2.85 -31.56 -2.77
C ASP A 94 -1.54 -30.85 -3.13
N PRO A 95 -0.42 -31.25 -2.52
CA PRO A 95 0.89 -30.67 -2.82
C PRO A 95 1.26 -31.02 -4.26
N VAL A 96 1.49 -30.00 -5.09
CA VAL A 96 2.11 -30.18 -6.40
C VAL A 96 3.62 -30.17 -6.20
N ASP A 97 4.30 -31.17 -6.76
CA ASP A 97 5.76 -31.24 -6.73
C ASP A 97 6.36 -29.93 -7.28
N ASP A 98 7.43 -29.46 -6.64
CA ASP A 98 8.15 -28.23 -7.01
C ASP A 98 7.36 -26.90 -6.89
N GLU A 99 6.10 -26.91 -6.43
CA GLU A 99 5.27 -25.70 -6.39
C GLU A 99 5.87 -24.58 -5.53
N LEU A 100 6.37 -24.93 -4.34
CA LEU A 100 6.99 -23.97 -3.42
C LEU A 100 8.34 -23.46 -3.94
N TYR A 101 9.14 -24.32 -4.57
CA TYR A 101 10.45 -23.95 -5.09
C TYR A 101 10.31 -23.07 -6.34
N ALA A 102 9.42 -23.43 -7.25
CA ALA A 102 9.11 -22.60 -8.41
C ALA A 102 8.48 -21.26 -8.04
N ALA A 103 7.60 -21.22 -7.03
CA ALA A 103 7.08 -19.96 -6.52
C ALA A 103 8.18 -19.09 -5.92
N HIS A 104 9.12 -19.70 -5.19
CA HIS A 104 10.28 -18.99 -4.67
C HIS A 104 11.17 -18.43 -5.80
N ALA A 105 11.50 -19.23 -6.81
CA ALA A 105 12.24 -18.78 -7.98
C ALA A 105 11.53 -17.64 -8.73
N ALA A 106 10.20 -17.70 -8.83
CA ALA A 106 9.39 -16.61 -9.39
C ALA A 106 9.44 -15.34 -8.52
N GLU A 107 9.42 -15.46 -7.19
CA GLU A 107 9.62 -14.33 -6.28
C GLU A 107 10.99 -13.69 -6.43
N GLU A 108 12.04 -14.50 -6.63
CA GLU A 108 13.41 -14.01 -6.86
C GLU A 108 13.54 -13.28 -8.19
N ALA A 109 13.01 -13.88 -9.27
CA ALA A 109 13.01 -13.28 -10.60
C ALA A 109 12.17 -11.98 -10.65
N ALA A 110 11.10 -11.91 -9.86
CA ALA A 110 10.24 -10.72 -9.78
C ALA A 110 10.86 -9.59 -8.93
N ARG A 111 12.05 -9.77 -8.34
CA ARG A 111 12.75 -8.71 -7.58
C ARG A 111 13.13 -7.57 -8.51
N GLN A 112 12.44 -6.43 -8.36
CA GLN A 112 12.72 -5.21 -9.11
C GLN A 112 13.94 -4.44 -8.54
N LEU A 113 15.09 -5.11 -8.38
CA LEU A 113 16.28 -4.54 -7.73
C LEU A 113 16.71 -3.17 -8.30
N PRO A 114 16.77 -2.95 -9.62
CA PRO A 114 17.15 -1.64 -10.15
C PRO A 114 16.19 -0.52 -9.74
N LEU A 115 14.88 -0.78 -9.77
CA LEU A 115 13.87 0.20 -9.33
C LEU A 115 13.94 0.42 -7.81
N ARG A 116 14.30 -0.60 -7.03
CA ARG A 116 14.50 -0.47 -5.58
C ARG A 116 15.71 0.40 -5.26
N VAL A 117 16.80 0.28 -6.02
CA VAL A 117 17.97 1.17 -5.86
C VAL A 117 17.59 2.62 -6.13
N ILE A 118 16.81 2.88 -7.18
CA ILE A 118 16.33 4.23 -7.50
C ILE A 118 15.38 4.76 -6.39
N GLU A 119 14.46 3.93 -5.89
CA GLU A 119 13.59 4.29 -4.75
C GLU A 119 14.42 4.69 -3.53
N THR A 120 15.44 3.89 -3.17
CA THR A 120 16.33 4.17 -2.04
C THR A 120 17.15 5.45 -2.27
N ALA A 121 17.71 5.65 -3.45
CA ALA A 121 18.47 6.85 -3.78
C ALA A 121 17.60 8.12 -3.67
N ALA A 122 16.35 8.05 -4.16
CA ALA A 122 15.41 9.15 -4.03
C ALA A 122 15.05 9.43 -2.55
N LEU A 123 14.86 8.40 -1.72
CA LEU A 123 14.63 8.57 -0.29
C LEU A 123 15.84 9.16 0.45
N LEU A 124 17.06 8.78 0.07
CA LEU A 124 18.28 9.38 0.60
C LEU A 124 18.39 10.87 0.23
N ALA A 125 17.97 11.24 -0.99
CA ALA A 125 17.91 12.65 -1.39
C ALA A 125 16.90 13.44 -0.55
N VAL A 126 15.72 12.86 -0.22
CA VAL A 126 14.76 13.49 0.71
C VAL A 126 15.42 13.74 2.06
N LEU A 127 16.08 12.72 2.62
CA LEU A 127 16.75 12.83 3.92
C LEU A 127 17.83 13.91 3.87
N ALA A 128 18.68 13.92 2.83
CA ALA A 128 19.73 14.90 2.65
C ALA A 128 19.19 16.34 2.58
N CYS A 129 18.13 16.58 1.79
CA CYS A 129 17.50 17.89 1.70
C CYS A 129 16.96 18.35 3.07
N LEU A 130 16.30 17.46 3.82
CA LEU A 130 15.78 17.78 5.14
C LEU A 130 16.89 18.07 6.15
N THR A 131 17.95 17.26 6.17
CA THR A 131 19.10 17.47 7.07
C THR A 131 19.83 18.78 6.77
N VAL A 132 20.03 19.12 5.49
CA VAL A 132 20.65 20.39 5.09
C VAL A 132 19.75 21.57 5.47
N THR A 133 18.43 21.44 5.30
CA THR A 133 17.48 22.51 5.70
C THR A 133 17.55 22.77 7.21
N VAL A 134 17.57 21.71 8.02
CA VAL A 134 17.69 21.83 9.49
C VAL A 134 19.05 22.40 9.87
N TRP A 135 20.14 21.94 9.25
CA TRP A 135 21.49 22.43 9.51
C TRP A 135 21.61 23.93 9.25
N LEU A 136 21.17 24.39 8.08
CA LEU A 136 21.18 25.82 7.74
C LEU A 136 20.32 26.65 8.70
N GLY A 137 19.19 26.11 9.15
CA GLY A 137 18.34 26.79 10.15
C GLY A 137 18.95 26.84 11.56
N LEU A 138 19.90 25.97 11.89
CA LEU A 138 20.64 26.02 13.16
C LEU A 138 21.82 27.02 13.12
N GLU A 139 22.39 27.27 11.93
CA GLU A 139 23.48 28.25 11.75
C GLU A 139 22.99 29.70 11.80
N GLU A 140 21.73 29.96 11.44
CA GLU A 140 21.17 31.32 11.46
C GLU A 140 20.80 31.78 12.89
N GLN A 141 21.60 32.70 13.44
CA GLN A 141 21.39 33.32 14.77
C GLN A 141 20.45 34.54 14.73
N GLY A 142 19.27 34.41 14.13
CA GLY A 142 18.26 35.48 14.10
C GLY A 142 17.45 35.56 15.41
N PRO A 143 17.00 36.75 15.85
CA PRO A 143 16.12 36.89 17.01
C PRO A 143 14.68 36.39 16.75
N GLY A 144 14.22 36.33 15.49
CA GLY A 144 12.88 35.88 15.10
C GLY A 144 12.81 34.54 14.35
N LEU A 145 11.70 33.81 14.50
CA LEU A 145 11.44 32.51 13.83
C LEU A 145 11.37 32.62 12.29
N LEU A 146 10.94 33.77 11.76
CA LEU A 146 10.88 34.07 10.33
C LEU A 146 12.24 34.52 9.76
N GLU A 147 13.12 35.07 10.59
CA GLU A 147 14.48 35.50 10.21
C GLU A 147 15.50 34.36 10.29
N ARG A 148 15.10 33.19 10.83
CA ARG A 148 15.89 31.94 10.88
C ARG A 148 15.55 30.96 9.76
N VAL A 149 14.72 31.37 8.80
CA VAL A 149 14.40 30.53 7.64
C VAL A 149 15.44 30.84 6.57
N PRO A 150 16.36 29.91 6.26
CA PRO A 150 17.41 30.21 5.32
C PRO A 150 16.83 30.46 3.93
N ASP A 151 17.41 31.40 3.18
CA ASP A 151 16.96 31.76 1.82
C ASP A 151 16.82 30.54 0.90
N ARG A 152 17.60 29.49 1.15
CA ARG A 152 17.60 28.22 0.40
C ARG A 152 16.59 27.19 0.89
N ALA A 153 15.99 27.36 2.07
CA ALA A 153 14.98 26.46 2.62
C ALA A 153 13.82 26.13 1.66
N PRO A 154 13.17 27.11 0.97
CA PRO A 154 12.07 26.78 0.07
C PRO A 154 12.51 25.90 -1.10
N VAL A 155 13.72 26.13 -1.63
CA VAL A 155 14.29 25.32 -2.72
C VAL A 155 14.59 23.91 -2.25
N LEU A 156 15.18 23.75 -1.07
CA LEU A 156 15.49 22.44 -0.48
C LEU A 156 14.23 21.65 -0.13
N LEU A 157 13.20 22.29 0.43
CA LEU A 157 11.91 21.66 0.71
C LEU A 157 11.19 21.24 -0.56
N MET A 158 11.24 22.05 -1.61
CA MET A 158 10.71 21.68 -2.94
C MET A 158 11.46 20.48 -3.51
N GLY A 159 12.80 20.47 -3.42
CA GLY A 159 13.63 19.33 -3.81
C GLY A 159 13.28 18.05 -3.06
N ALA A 160 13.11 18.14 -1.74
CA ALA A 160 12.67 17.03 -0.90
C ALA A 160 11.28 16.51 -1.30
N ALA A 161 10.34 17.41 -1.58
CA ALA A 161 8.99 17.03 -2.02
C ALA A 161 9.02 16.30 -3.38
N LEU A 162 9.77 16.81 -4.36
CA LEU A 162 9.93 16.18 -5.67
C LEU A 162 10.59 14.79 -5.56
N ALA A 163 11.65 14.66 -4.76
CA ALA A 163 12.30 13.38 -4.52
C ALA A 163 11.38 12.37 -3.82
N ALA A 164 10.54 12.82 -2.87
CA ALA A 164 9.55 11.97 -2.21
C ALA A 164 8.47 11.47 -3.19
N VAL A 165 8.00 12.33 -4.09
CA VAL A 165 7.06 11.94 -5.16
C VAL A 165 7.70 10.94 -6.10
N LEU A 166 8.94 11.18 -6.53
CA LEU A 166 9.70 10.25 -7.37
C LEU A 166 9.85 8.87 -6.70
N ALA A 167 10.27 8.83 -5.43
CA ALA A 167 10.38 7.60 -4.65
C ALA A 167 9.03 6.84 -4.60
N ALA A 168 7.93 7.56 -4.40
CA ALA A 168 6.60 6.98 -4.37
C ALA A 168 6.16 6.42 -5.74
N VAL A 169 6.46 7.12 -6.84
CA VAL A 169 6.15 6.66 -8.20
C VAL A 169 6.98 5.43 -8.54
N VAL A 170 8.29 5.46 -8.33
CA VAL A 170 9.21 4.35 -8.62
C VAL A 170 8.86 3.13 -7.78
N GLY A 171 8.66 3.30 -6.46
CA GLY A 171 8.23 2.21 -5.58
C GLY A 171 6.86 1.63 -5.97
N GLY A 172 5.94 2.49 -6.43
CA GLY A 172 4.64 2.09 -6.98
C GLY A 172 4.75 1.28 -8.28
N ILE A 173 5.65 1.66 -9.19
CA ILE A 173 5.91 0.92 -10.43
C ILE A 173 6.57 -0.42 -10.13
N ALA A 174 7.57 -0.44 -9.24
CA ALA A 174 8.27 -1.66 -8.83
C ALA A 174 7.32 -2.68 -8.22
N THR A 175 6.41 -2.25 -7.33
CA THR A 175 5.39 -3.13 -6.75
C THR A 175 4.42 -3.66 -7.80
N ARG A 176 3.92 -2.80 -8.70
CA ARG A 176 3.04 -3.24 -9.80
C ARG A 176 3.71 -4.23 -10.75
N ARG A 177 4.98 -4.03 -11.10
CA ARG A 177 5.73 -4.95 -11.98
C ARG A 177 5.95 -6.30 -11.30
N ARG A 178 6.37 -6.30 -10.02
CA ARG A 178 6.50 -7.51 -9.22
C ARG A 178 5.18 -8.29 -9.17
N ASP A 179 4.08 -7.61 -8.83
CA ASP A 179 2.77 -8.26 -8.72
C ASP A 179 2.30 -8.84 -10.07
N ARG A 180 2.55 -8.14 -11.19
CA ARG A 180 2.24 -8.66 -12.53
C ARG A 180 3.03 -9.94 -12.85
N MET A 181 4.35 -9.93 -12.64
CA MET A 181 5.18 -11.11 -12.91
C MET A 181 4.76 -12.33 -12.08
N LEU A 182 4.33 -12.11 -10.84
CA LEU A 182 3.82 -13.19 -9.99
C LEU A 182 2.45 -13.70 -10.44
N LEU A 183 1.57 -12.83 -10.94
CA LEU A 183 0.31 -13.24 -11.54
C LEU A 183 0.51 -13.96 -12.88
N ASP A 184 1.45 -13.50 -13.71
CA ASP A 184 1.82 -14.16 -14.96
C ASP A 184 2.35 -15.57 -14.69
N TRP A 185 3.19 -15.72 -13.66
CA TRP A 185 3.63 -17.04 -13.19
C TRP A 185 2.44 -17.92 -12.79
N ALA A 186 1.50 -17.40 -11.99
CA ALA A 186 0.34 -18.21 -11.58
C ALA A 186 -0.56 -18.60 -12.75
N VAL A 187 -0.72 -17.72 -13.73
CA VAL A 187 -1.52 -17.97 -14.94
C VAL A 187 -0.88 -19.04 -15.84
N THR A 188 0.44 -19.23 -15.78
CA THR A 188 1.11 -20.28 -16.57
C THR A 188 0.95 -21.68 -15.98
N ARG A 189 0.40 -21.82 -14.76
CA ARG A 189 0.30 -23.09 -14.04
C ARG A 189 -1.16 -23.51 -13.81
N PRO A 190 -1.60 -24.68 -14.31
CA PRO A 190 -2.98 -25.13 -14.15
C PRO A 190 -3.32 -25.34 -12.66
N GLY A 191 -4.49 -24.88 -12.23
CA GLY A 191 -4.93 -24.99 -10.84
C GLY A 191 -4.31 -24.00 -9.85
N GLN A 192 -3.33 -23.17 -10.26
CA GLN A 192 -2.64 -22.28 -9.33
C GLN A 192 -3.52 -21.13 -8.83
N LEU A 193 -4.39 -20.56 -9.68
CA LEU A 193 -5.25 -19.45 -9.26
C LEU A 193 -6.33 -19.91 -8.26
N GLY A 194 -6.82 -21.14 -8.38
CA GLY A 194 -7.70 -21.77 -7.39
C GLY A 194 -7.00 -22.15 -6.09
N ARG A 195 -5.70 -22.49 -6.11
CA ARG A 195 -4.92 -22.76 -4.88
C ARG A 195 -4.39 -21.50 -4.20
N GLY A 196 -4.22 -20.42 -4.96
CA GLY A 196 -3.61 -19.18 -4.49
C GLY A 196 -2.10 -19.18 -4.72
N LEU A 197 -1.41 -18.14 -4.25
CA LEU A 197 0.02 -17.98 -4.49
C LEU A 197 0.83 -18.27 -3.21
N PRO A 198 1.68 -19.31 -3.18
CA PRO A 198 2.54 -19.63 -2.03
C PRO A 198 3.72 -18.66 -1.93
N LEU A 199 3.43 -17.44 -1.51
CA LEU A 199 4.39 -16.35 -1.46
C LEU A 199 4.91 -16.14 -0.04
N ARG A 200 6.23 -15.95 0.10
CA ARG A 200 6.84 -15.59 1.39
C ARG A 200 6.55 -14.14 1.74
N ARG A 201 6.38 -13.28 0.73
CA ARG A 201 6.06 -11.85 0.91
C ARG A 201 4.71 -11.54 0.27
N PRO A 202 3.79 -10.87 0.99
CA PRO A 202 2.45 -10.61 0.47
C PRO A 202 2.49 -9.84 -0.85
N LEU A 203 1.59 -10.22 -1.77
CA LEU A 203 1.29 -9.40 -2.96
C LEU A 203 0.82 -8.03 -2.51
N GLN A 204 1.20 -7.01 -3.28
CA GLN A 204 0.93 -5.60 -2.93
C GLN A 204 1.56 -5.17 -1.60
N GLY A 205 2.61 -5.87 -1.16
CA GLY A 205 3.52 -5.41 -0.11
C GLY A 205 3.98 -3.98 -0.44
N SER A 206 3.54 -3.03 0.38
CA SER A 206 3.80 -1.61 0.15
C SER A 206 5.28 -1.32 0.32
N SER A 207 5.89 -0.58 -0.61
CA SER A 207 7.26 -0.13 -0.49
C SER A 207 7.40 1.18 0.29
N ALA A 208 8.61 1.49 0.73
CA ALA A 208 8.89 2.59 1.64
C ALA A 208 8.41 3.95 1.08
N GLY A 209 8.68 4.26 -0.19
CA GLY A 209 8.31 5.54 -0.81
C GLY A 209 6.79 5.80 -0.78
N PRO A 210 5.96 4.90 -1.35
CA PRO A 210 4.51 4.98 -1.24
C PRO A 210 4.05 5.04 0.22
N ILE A 211 4.60 4.24 1.14
CA ILE A 211 4.17 4.27 2.54
C ILE A 211 4.36 5.67 3.14
N LEU A 212 5.54 6.26 2.96
CA LEU A 212 5.87 7.57 3.49
C LEU A 212 4.90 8.63 2.93
N LEU A 213 4.68 8.66 1.62
CA LEU A 213 3.77 9.64 1.01
C LEU A 213 2.32 9.47 1.49
N HIS A 214 1.83 8.24 1.65
CA HIS A 214 0.45 7.99 2.07
C HIS A 214 0.24 8.17 3.59
N SER A 215 1.30 8.09 4.38
CA SER A 215 1.24 8.26 5.84
C SER A 215 1.45 9.71 6.26
N LEU A 216 2.49 10.35 5.73
CA LEU A 216 2.86 11.72 6.09
C LEU A 216 2.15 12.77 5.22
N GLY A 217 1.88 12.46 3.95
CA GLY A 217 1.27 13.41 3.01
C GLY A 217 -0.01 14.08 3.53
N PRO A 218 -1.04 13.33 3.96
CA PRO A 218 -2.25 13.93 4.49
C PRO A 218 -2.01 14.79 5.74
N ALA A 219 -1.12 14.35 6.64
CA ALA A 219 -0.80 15.09 7.85
C ALA A 219 -0.09 16.41 7.54
N LEU A 220 0.86 16.39 6.60
CA LEU A 220 1.56 17.57 6.11
C LEU A 220 0.59 18.53 5.38
N CYS A 221 -0.33 18.01 4.56
CA CYS A 221 -1.35 18.83 3.90
C CYS A 221 -2.29 19.50 4.91
N VAL A 222 -2.68 18.80 5.98
CA VAL A 222 -3.49 19.40 7.05
C VAL A 222 -2.70 20.49 7.77
N GLY A 223 -1.48 20.21 8.22
CA GLY A 223 -0.64 21.19 8.91
C GLY A 223 -0.37 22.43 8.05
N ALA A 224 0.07 22.24 6.81
CA ALA A 224 0.32 23.32 5.86
C ALA A 224 -0.97 24.10 5.54
N GLY A 225 -2.11 23.40 5.39
CA GLY A 225 -3.40 24.02 5.11
C GLY A 225 -3.88 24.93 6.24
N VAL A 226 -3.81 24.45 7.48
CA VAL A 226 -4.16 25.25 8.67
C VAL A 226 -3.23 26.45 8.80
N LEU A 227 -1.91 26.25 8.68
CA LEU A 227 -0.93 27.34 8.77
C LEU A 227 -1.14 28.40 7.69
N ALA A 228 -1.41 27.99 6.45
CA ALA A 228 -1.69 28.91 5.35
C ALA A 228 -2.96 29.72 5.59
N ILE A 229 -4.04 29.08 6.09
CA ILE A 229 -5.29 29.80 6.41
C ILE A 229 -5.05 30.82 7.52
N VAL A 230 -4.38 30.42 8.61
CA VAL A 230 -4.09 31.30 9.76
C VAL A 230 -3.21 32.47 9.31
N ALA A 231 -2.16 32.21 8.53
CA ALA A 231 -1.28 33.26 8.00
C ALA A 231 -2.04 34.21 7.06
N GLY A 232 -2.87 33.69 6.16
CA GLY A 232 -3.68 34.50 5.24
C GLY A 232 -4.69 35.38 5.98
N ALA A 233 -5.36 34.83 7.00
CA ALA A 233 -6.28 35.56 7.86
C ALA A 233 -5.56 36.66 8.67
N ALA A 234 -4.38 36.34 9.24
CA ALA A 234 -3.57 37.31 9.97
C ALA A 234 -3.11 38.46 9.07
N ILE A 235 -2.62 38.17 7.86
CA ILE A 235 -2.23 39.20 6.89
C ILE A 235 -3.42 40.10 6.57
N LEU A 236 -4.60 39.54 6.27
CA LEU A 236 -5.81 40.32 6.01
C LEU A 236 -6.16 41.23 7.19
N LEU A 237 -6.15 40.70 8.41
CA LEU A 237 -6.49 41.45 9.61
C LEU A 237 -5.49 42.57 9.89
N ILE A 238 -4.19 42.31 9.73
CA ILE A 238 -3.15 43.34 9.82
C ILE A 238 -3.37 44.42 8.74
N THR A 239 -3.59 44.01 7.49
CA THR A 239 -3.77 44.97 6.38
C THR A 239 -4.98 45.87 6.62
N LEU A 240 -6.09 45.31 7.10
CA LEU A 240 -7.32 46.05 7.42
C LEU A 240 -7.15 47.00 8.62
N THR A 241 -6.26 46.69 9.56
CA THR A 241 -6.06 47.49 10.78
C THR A 241 -4.97 48.57 10.64
N THR A 242 -4.07 48.46 9.65
CA THR A 242 -2.95 49.40 9.49
C THR A 242 -3.12 50.43 8.36
N ASP A 243 -4.27 50.46 7.65
CA ASP A 243 -4.56 51.37 6.52
C ASP A 243 -3.44 51.42 5.44
N GLY A 244 -2.53 50.44 5.48
CA GLY A 244 -1.25 50.49 4.81
C GLY A 244 -1.25 49.63 3.55
N GLN A 245 -0.76 50.21 2.46
CA GLN A 245 -0.50 49.59 1.14
C GLN A 245 0.62 48.53 1.19
N GLY A 246 0.53 47.58 2.13
CA GLY A 246 1.47 46.46 2.22
C GLY A 246 1.30 45.54 1.03
N GLY A 247 2.33 45.43 0.18
CA GLY A 247 2.38 44.51 -0.98
C GLY A 247 2.21 43.02 -0.63
N THR A 248 2.09 42.69 0.66
CA THR A 248 1.78 41.37 1.19
C THR A 248 0.29 41.01 1.11
N ALA A 249 -0.63 41.99 1.07
CA ALA A 249 -2.07 41.77 1.01
C ALA A 249 -2.51 40.94 -0.21
N ARG A 250 -1.79 41.08 -1.33
CA ARG A 250 -2.03 40.29 -2.56
C ARG A 250 -1.88 38.78 -2.36
N TRP A 251 -1.13 38.35 -1.35
CA TRP A 251 -0.90 36.93 -1.05
C TRP A 251 -1.97 36.31 -0.16
N ALA A 252 -2.72 37.13 0.60
CA ALA A 252 -3.74 36.63 1.52
C ALA A 252 -4.83 35.76 0.86
N PRO A 253 -5.43 36.12 -0.30
CA PRO A 253 -6.40 35.24 -0.96
C PRO A 253 -5.77 33.92 -1.44
N TRP A 254 -4.51 33.94 -1.86
CA TRP A 254 -3.78 32.72 -2.26
C TRP A 254 -3.48 31.81 -1.07
N LEU A 255 -3.12 32.36 0.09
CA LEU A 255 -2.89 31.59 1.30
C LEU A 255 -4.18 30.97 1.85
N LEU A 256 -5.28 31.73 1.86
CA LEU A 256 -6.59 31.22 2.26
C LEU A 256 -7.10 30.14 1.30
N GLY A 257 -7.12 30.45 -0.01
CA GLY A 257 -7.59 29.53 -1.04
C GLY A 257 -6.72 28.27 -1.16
N GLY A 258 -5.39 28.44 -1.13
CA GLY A 258 -4.42 27.35 -1.13
C GLY A 258 -4.52 26.48 0.11
N GLY A 259 -4.71 27.08 1.29
CA GLY A 259 -4.88 26.34 2.53
C GLY A 259 -6.18 25.52 2.55
N ALA A 260 -7.30 26.09 2.07
CA ALA A 260 -8.55 25.36 1.91
C ALA A 260 -8.41 24.19 0.91
N ALA A 261 -7.75 24.42 -0.23
CA ALA A 261 -7.48 23.38 -1.21
C ALA A 261 -6.61 22.24 -0.63
N ALA A 262 -5.61 22.57 0.20
CA ALA A 262 -4.76 21.59 0.88
C ALA A 262 -5.56 20.71 1.85
N LEU A 263 -6.53 21.29 2.58
CA LEU A 263 -7.42 20.53 3.46
C LEU A 263 -8.33 19.57 2.67
N VAL A 264 -8.93 20.05 1.56
CA VAL A 264 -9.74 19.19 0.68
C VAL A 264 -8.91 18.04 0.11
N ALA A 265 -7.68 18.33 -0.34
CA ALA A 265 -6.76 17.32 -0.84
C ALA A 265 -6.40 16.28 0.23
N ALA A 266 -6.20 16.70 1.48
CA ALA A 266 -5.92 15.79 2.60
C ALA A 266 -7.09 14.83 2.86
N VAL A 267 -8.32 15.34 2.89
CA VAL A 267 -9.54 14.52 3.07
C VAL A 267 -9.67 13.52 1.93
N LEU A 268 -9.50 13.98 0.68
CA LEU A 268 -9.56 13.11 -0.50
C LEU A 268 -8.47 12.02 -0.45
N ALA A 269 -7.25 12.37 -0.04
CA ALA A 269 -6.15 11.42 0.10
C ALA A 269 -6.46 10.33 1.14
N VAL A 270 -7.05 10.69 2.29
CA VAL A 270 -7.48 9.73 3.32
C VAL A 270 -8.60 8.82 2.80
N TYR A 271 -9.59 9.38 2.10
CA TYR A 271 -10.67 8.61 1.50
C TYR A 271 -10.16 7.59 0.46
N LEU A 272 -9.29 8.03 -0.46
CA LEU A 272 -8.67 7.18 -1.46
C LEU A 272 -7.79 6.10 -0.82
N ARG A 273 -7.06 6.43 0.25
CA ARG A 273 -6.26 5.47 1.03
C ARG A 273 -7.15 4.38 1.63
N SER A 274 -8.28 4.74 2.24
CA SER A 274 -9.24 3.78 2.79
C SER A 274 -9.77 2.82 1.71
N ARG A 275 -10.22 3.37 0.57
CA ARG A 275 -10.69 2.57 -0.57
C ARG A 275 -9.61 1.65 -1.12
N ARG A 276 -8.37 2.13 -1.21
CA ARG A 276 -7.22 1.34 -1.67
C ARG A 276 -6.91 0.20 -0.70
N GLN A 277 -6.90 0.44 0.60
CA GLN A 277 -6.65 -0.59 1.61
C GLN A 277 -7.68 -1.72 1.54
N LEU A 278 -8.96 -1.39 1.34
CA LEU A 278 -10.01 -2.40 1.14
C LEU A 278 -9.78 -3.24 -0.12
N ARG A 279 -9.40 -2.62 -1.24
CA ARG A 279 -9.08 -3.36 -2.48
C ARG A 279 -7.87 -4.26 -2.30
N VAL A 280 -6.83 -3.78 -1.62
CA VAL A 280 -5.62 -4.54 -1.34
C VAL A 280 -5.92 -5.75 -0.45
N ALA A 281 -6.69 -5.56 0.62
CA ALA A 281 -7.08 -6.65 1.50
C ALA A 281 -7.90 -7.73 0.77
N ARG A 282 -8.85 -7.32 -0.08
CA ARG A 282 -9.65 -8.27 -0.90
C ARG A 282 -8.77 -9.06 -1.86
N ARG A 283 -7.83 -8.41 -2.54
CA ARG A 283 -6.92 -9.07 -3.49
C ARG A 283 -5.92 -10.00 -2.80
N ALA A 284 -5.36 -9.56 -1.67
CA ALA A 284 -4.47 -10.40 -0.87
C ALA A 284 -5.18 -11.66 -0.37
N ARG A 285 -6.45 -11.52 0.03
CA ARG A 285 -7.29 -12.66 0.42
C ARG A 285 -7.62 -13.58 -0.75
N ALA A 286 -8.01 -13.03 -1.90
CA ALA A 286 -8.31 -13.83 -3.09
C ALA A 286 -7.08 -14.61 -3.58
N ALA A 287 -5.88 -14.07 -3.39
CA ALA A 287 -4.61 -14.70 -3.73
C ALA A 287 -4.01 -15.56 -2.61
N GLU A 288 -4.68 -15.67 -1.45
CA GLU A 288 -4.16 -16.38 -0.29
C GLU A 288 -3.91 -17.85 -0.63
N TRP A 289 -2.73 -18.33 -0.28
CA TRP A 289 -2.34 -19.73 -0.44
C TRP A 289 -3.17 -20.63 0.46
N ILE A 290 -3.82 -21.63 -0.14
CA ILE A 290 -4.55 -22.68 0.55
C ILE A 290 -3.71 -23.95 0.42
N GLY A 291 -2.85 -24.21 1.39
CA GLY A 291 -1.98 -25.38 1.44
C GLY A 291 -1.03 -25.31 2.64
N PRO A 292 -0.23 -26.34 2.91
CA PRO A 292 0.80 -26.28 3.95
C PRO A 292 1.71 -25.08 3.67
N LEU A 293 1.90 -24.21 4.67
CA LEU A 293 2.72 -23.02 4.50
C LEU A 293 4.19 -23.44 4.26
N PRO A 294 4.93 -22.71 3.40
CA PRO A 294 6.37 -22.87 3.35
C PRO A 294 6.96 -22.59 4.75
N PRO A 295 7.99 -23.34 5.19
CA PRO A 295 8.66 -23.06 6.45
C PRO A 295 9.14 -21.60 6.43
N GLN A 296 8.71 -20.82 7.42
CA GLN A 296 9.23 -19.48 7.58
C GLN A 296 10.72 -19.60 7.95
N GLU A 297 11.60 -19.02 7.14
CA GLU A 297 12.98 -18.77 7.55
C GLU A 297 12.90 -17.94 8.83
N GLN A 298 13.26 -18.56 9.95
CA GLN A 298 13.55 -17.82 11.18
C GLN A 298 14.60 -16.77 10.83
N PRO A 299 14.42 -15.50 11.23
CA PRO A 299 15.49 -14.52 11.08
C PRO A 299 16.75 -15.11 11.75
N PRO A 300 17.95 -14.93 11.16
CA PRO A 300 19.18 -15.38 11.80
C PRO A 300 19.16 -14.83 13.22
N ALA A 301 19.37 -15.71 14.20
CA ALA A 301 19.55 -15.31 15.58
C ALA A 301 20.71 -14.31 15.59
N VAL A 302 20.39 -13.04 15.85
CA VAL A 302 21.36 -11.98 16.13
C VAL A 302 21.77 -12.13 17.58
#